data_AF-A0A350CML1-F1
#
_entry.id   AF-A0A350CML1-F1
#
_cell.length_a   1.000
_cell.length_b   1.000
_cell.length_c   1.000
_cell.angle_alpha   90.00
_cell.angle_beta   90.00
_cell.angle_gamma   90.00
#
_symmetry.space_group_name_H-M   'P 1'
#
loop_
_entity.id
_entity.type
_entity.pdbx_description
1 polymer ?
#
loop_
_entity_poly.entity_id
_entity_poly.type
_entity_poly.pdbx_seq_one_letter_code
_entity_poly.pdbx_strand_id
1 'polypeptide(L)'
;MHSISYERARDVVHAVELGSSPGSKFIGGGTNLLDLYKSGIERPTRLVDVSRLTLNTVEELPDGGLRIGAMASNTQAANHPLVRQRYRVLSEAILNGASAQLRNMATVGGNLLQRT
;
A
#
# COMPACT_ATOMS: atom_id res chain seq x y z
N MET A 1 -10.25 -10.89 17.87
CA MET A 1 -10.17 -11.05 16.40
C MET A 1 -11.08 -12.20 15.99
N HIS A 2 -11.78 -12.06 14.88
CA HIS A 2 -12.66 -13.10 14.34
C HIS A 2 -11.90 -13.99 13.34
N SER A 3 -12.54 -15.04 12.85
CA SER A 3 -11.95 -15.80 11.73
C SER A 3 -11.98 -14.93 10.48
N ILE A 4 -10.91 -14.98 9.69
CA ILE A 4 -10.75 -14.23 8.45
C ILE A 4 -10.11 -15.12 7.40
N SER A 5 -10.67 -15.13 6.19
CA SER A 5 -10.02 -15.80 5.07
C SER A 5 -8.92 -14.90 4.49
N TYR A 6 -7.88 -15.52 3.93
CA TYR A 6 -6.78 -14.81 3.30
C TYR A 6 -6.53 -15.43 1.94
N GLU A 7 -6.47 -14.59 0.92
CA GLU A 7 -6.23 -15.02 -0.44
C GLU A 7 -5.24 -14.10 -1.13
N ARG A 8 -4.30 -14.70 -1.86
CA ARG A 8 -3.31 -13.96 -2.66
C ARG A 8 -3.84 -13.75 -4.06
N ALA A 9 -3.90 -12.49 -4.49
CA ALA A 9 -4.23 -12.17 -5.87
C ALA A 9 -3.11 -12.65 -6.81
N ARG A 10 -3.50 -13.12 -8.00
CA ARG A 10 -2.56 -13.60 -9.04
C ARG A 10 -2.18 -12.47 -10.00
N ASP A 11 -3.13 -11.57 -10.21
CA ASP A 11 -3.03 -10.37 -11.04
C ASP A 11 -4.04 -9.33 -10.52
N VAL A 12 -4.10 -8.17 -11.17
CA VAL A 12 -4.99 -7.07 -10.79
C VAL A 12 -6.47 -7.42 -11.00
N VAL A 13 -6.79 -8.15 -12.06
CA VAL A 13 -8.19 -8.53 -12.37
C VAL A 13 -8.72 -9.44 -11.28
N HIS A 14 -7.94 -10.47 -10.92
CA HIS A 14 -8.26 -11.37 -9.80
C HIS A 14 -8.36 -10.61 -8.47
N ALA A 15 -7.50 -9.63 -8.22
CA ALA A 15 -7.62 -8.80 -7.02
C ALA A 15 -8.96 -8.05 -6.99
N VAL A 16 -9.36 -7.42 -8.09
CA VAL A 16 -10.62 -6.67 -8.19
C VAL A 16 -11.82 -7.61 -8.03
N GLU A 17 -11.80 -8.79 -8.65
CA GLU A 17 -12.84 -9.82 -8.49
C GLU A 17 -13.01 -10.21 -7.01
N LEU A 18 -11.92 -10.56 -6.34
CA LEU A 18 -11.94 -10.92 -4.91
C LEU A 18 -12.39 -9.74 -4.04
N GLY A 19 -11.90 -8.54 -4.32
CA GLY A 19 -12.20 -7.31 -3.58
C GLY A 19 -13.65 -6.84 -3.74
N SER A 20 -14.33 -7.24 -4.81
CA SER A 20 -15.74 -6.90 -5.05
C SER A 20 -16.69 -7.68 -4.14
N SER A 21 -16.22 -8.75 -3.50
CA SER A 21 -17.03 -9.52 -2.55
C SER A 21 -17.23 -8.75 -1.24
N PRO A 22 -18.47 -8.66 -0.69
CA PRO A 22 -18.73 -7.97 0.56
C PRO A 22 -17.84 -8.42 1.72
N GLY A 23 -17.33 -7.46 2.50
CA GLY A 23 -16.44 -7.73 3.63
C GLY A 23 -14.99 -8.00 3.25
N SER A 24 -14.63 -7.93 1.98
CA SER A 24 -13.24 -8.03 1.52
C SER A 24 -12.49 -6.72 1.72
N LYS A 25 -11.22 -6.81 2.13
CA LYS A 25 -10.29 -5.69 2.19
C LYS A 25 -8.98 -6.08 1.52
N PHE A 26 -8.40 -5.15 0.77
CA PHE A 26 -7.04 -5.31 0.24
C PHE A 26 -6.02 -5.16 1.36
N ILE A 27 -4.98 -6.01 1.35
CA ILE A 27 -3.84 -5.87 2.24
C ILE A 27 -2.54 -5.77 1.43
N GLY A 28 -1.81 -4.68 1.67
CA GLY A 28 -0.42 -4.49 1.26
C GLY A 28 0.51 -4.66 2.46
N GLY A 29 1.06 -3.56 2.96
CA GLY A 29 1.94 -3.54 4.14
C GLY A 29 1.29 -3.90 5.48
N GLY A 30 -0.04 -3.82 5.57
CA GLY A 30 -0.81 -4.16 6.77
C GLY A 30 -0.67 -3.20 7.96
N THR A 31 0.14 -2.14 7.86
CA THR A 31 0.53 -1.27 8.98
C THR A 31 -0.63 -0.50 9.63
N ASN A 32 -1.72 -0.22 8.89
CA ASN A 32 -2.93 0.40 9.43
C ASN A 32 -4.09 -0.61 9.53
N LEU A 33 -4.36 -1.37 8.46
CA LEU A 33 -5.48 -2.33 8.44
C LEU A 33 -5.42 -3.38 9.55
N LEU A 34 -4.25 -3.96 9.82
CA LEU A 34 -4.13 -4.99 10.86
C LEU A 34 -4.28 -4.41 12.27
N ASP A 35 -3.89 -3.15 12.47
CA ASP A 35 -4.09 -2.45 13.74
C ASP A 35 -5.58 -2.17 13.98
N LEU A 36 -6.28 -1.64 12.97
CA LEU A 36 -7.73 -1.43 12.99
C LEU A 36 -8.51 -2.73 13.16
N TYR A 37 -8.01 -3.83 12.61
CA TYR A 37 -8.61 -5.16 12.77
C TYR A 37 -8.46 -5.68 14.21
N LYS A 38 -7.26 -5.55 14.79
CA LYS A 38 -6.99 -5.96 16.17
C LYS A 38 -7.81 -5.16 17.19
N SER A 39 -8.00 -3.87 16.94
CA SER A 39 -8.85 -2.98 17.75
C SER A 39 -10.35 -3.14 17.48
N GLY A 40 -10.74 -3.95 16.48
CA GLY A 40 -12.14 -4.27 16.19
C GLY A 40 -12.92 -3.18 15.45
N ILE A 41 -12.22 -2.14 14.97
CA ILE A 41 -12.76 -1.04 14.15
C ILE A 41 -13.06 -1.52 12.74
N GLU A 42 -12.10 -2.20 12.12
CA GLU A 42 -12.31 -2.92 10.86
C GLU A 42 -12.66 -4.37 11.16
N ARG A 43 -13.62 -4.94 10.42
CA ARG A 43 -14.06 -6.33 10.60
C ARG A 43 -14.17 -7.06 9.26
N PRO A 44 -13.06 -7.19 8.50
CA PRO A 44 -13.07 -7.90 7.24
C PRO A 44 -13.36 -9.39 7.44
N THR A 45 -14.08 -9.97 6.50
CA THR A 45 -14.30 -11.42 6.37
C THR A 45 -13.24 -12.07 5.48
N ARG A 46 -12.61 -11.27 4.60
CA ARG A 46 -11.53 -11.68 3.70
C ARG A 46 -10.45 -10.62 3.58
N LEU A 47 -9.19 -11.04 3.59
CA LEU A 47 -8.06 -10.25 3.14
C LEU A 47 -7.63 -10.68 1.73
N VAL A 48 -7.55 -9.71 0.83
CA VAL A 48 -7.02 -9.90 -0.52
C VAL A 48 -5.60 -9.34 -0.54
N ASP A 49 -4.62 -10.22 -0.49
CA ASP A 49 -3.21 -9.85 -0.51
C ASP A 49 -2.75 -9.50 -1.92
N VAL A 50 -2.32 -8.25 -2.07
CA VAL A 50 -1.82 -7.67 -3.31
C VAL A 50 -0.29 -7.48 -3.29
N SER A 51 0.39 -7.96 -2.24
CA SER A 51 1.84 -7.77 -2.02
C SER A 51 2.74 -8.36 -3.10
N ARG A 52 2.25 -9.37 -3.83
CA ARG A 52 3.00 -10.06 -4.89
C ARG A 52 2.72 -9.52 -6.29
N LEU A 53 1.76 -8.60 -6.44
CA LEU A 53 1.51 -7.97 -7.71
C LEU A 53 2.67 -7.02 -8.05
N THR A 54 3.09 -7.01 -9.31
CA THR A 54 4.17 -6.13 -9.81
C THR A 54 3.67 -4.69 -9.97
N LEU A 55 3.26 -4.08 -8.86
CA LEU A 55 2.72 -2.72 -8.77
C LEU A 55 3.63 -1.83 -7.90
N ASN A 56 4.93 -2.15 -7.84
CA ASN A 56 5.90 -1.53 -6.94
C ASN A 56 6.98 -0.70 -7.68
N THR A 57 6.80 -0.48 -8.98
CA THR A 57 7.75 0.29 -9.79
C THR A 57 7.55 1.80 -9.59
N VAL A 58 8.64 2.54 -9.75
CA VAL A 58 8.63 4.00 -9.88
C VAL A 58 9.26 4.32 -11.22
N GLU A 59 8.52 4.95 -12.12
CA GLU A 59 8.92 5.14 -13.50
C GLU A 59 8.49 6.50 -14.04
N GLU A 60 9.30 7.03 -14.95
CA GLU A 60 9.02 8.27 -15.65
C GLU A 60 8.03 8.01 -16.80
N LEU A 61 7.11 8.94 -16.98
CA LEU A 61 6.09 8.90 -18.02
C LEU A 61 6.52 9.74 -19.24
N PRO A 62 5.95 9.49 -20.44
CA PRO A 62 6.32 10.22 -21.66
C PRO A 62 6.08 11.74 -21.59
N ASP A 63 5.17 12.19 -20.73
CA ASP A 63 4.87 13.61 -20.49
C ASP A 63 5.83 14.24 -19.46
N GLY A 64 6.84 13.50 -19.00
CA GLY A 64 7.72 13.89 -17.92
C GLY A 64 7.10 13.74 -16.54
N GLY A 65 5.93 13.12 -16.39
CA GLY A 65 5.37 12.75 -15.09
C GLY A 65 6.14 11.61 -14.42
N LEU A 66 5.77 11.28 -13.18
CA LEU A 66 6.28 10.10 -12.47
C LEU A 66 5.11 9.24 -12.04
N ARG A 67 5.11 7.96 -12.43
CA ARG A 67 4.17 6.95 -11.95
C ARG A 67 4.81 6.19 -10.80
N ILE A 68 4.19 6.27 -9.63
CA ILE A 68 4.57 5.53 -8.43
C ILE A 68 3.55 4.42 -8.23
N GLY A 69 3.99 3.17 -8.29
CA GLY A 69 3.14 2.01 -8.08
C GLY A 69 2.57 1.95 -6.66
N ALA A 70 1.31 1.53 -6.53
CA ALA A 70 0.60 1.47 -5.25
C ALA A 70 1.24 0.54 -4.21
N MET A 71 2.04 -0.43 -4.67
CA MET A 71 2.78 -1.39 -3.85
C MET A 71 4.24 -1.00 -3.60
N ALA A 72 4.71 0.14 -4.12
CA ALA A 72 6.01 0.68 -3.72
C ALA A 72 5.96 0.97 -2.22
N SER A 73 6.99 0.57 -1.48
CA SER A 73 7.06 0.94 -0.06
C SER A 73 7.28 2.44 0.08
N ASN A 74 6.85 3.00 1.21
CA ASN A 74 7.12 4.40 1.53
C ASN A 74 8.63 4.69 1.52
N THR A 75 9.44 3.76 2.03
CA THR A 75 10.91 3.86 1.96
C THR A 75 11.42 3.88 0.52
N GLN A 76 10.91 3.03 -0.37
CA GLN A 76 11.31 3.02 -1.78
C GLN A 76 10.93 4.34 -2.47
N ALA A 77 9.69 4.78 -2.30
CA ALA A 77 9.20 6.02 -2.91
C ALA A 77 10.00 7.25 -2.43
N ALA A 78 10.22 7.39 -1.12
CA ALA A 78 10.95 8.54 -0.57
C ALA A 78 12.44 8.56 -0.97
N ASN A 79 13.05 7.39 -1.15
CA ASN A 79 14.47 7.30 -1.50
C ASN A 79 14.73 7.22 -3.01
N HIS A 80 13.68 7.14 -3.84
CA HIS A 80 13.85 7.05 -5.28
C HIS A 80 14.55 8.31 -5.84
N PRO A 81 15.61 8.17 -6.68
CA PRO A 81 16.38 9.32 -7.16
C PRO A 81 15.52 10.41 -7.82
N LEU A 82 14.60 10.02 -8.70
CA LEU A 82 13.70 10.98 -9.36
C LEU A 82 12.75 11.67 -8.38
N VAL A 83 12.29 10.99 -7.32
CA VAL A 83 11.43 11.60 -6.30
C VAL A 83 12.22 12.63 -5.51
N ARG A 84 13.44 12.31 -5.08
CA ARG A 84 14.30 13.23 -4.33
C ARG A 84 14.70 14.46 -5.14
N GLN A 85 14.96 14.29 -6.44
CA GLN A 85 15.41 15.36 -7.32
C GLN A 85 14.25 16.28 -7.75
N ARG A 86 13.08 15.72 -8.08
CA ARG A 86 12.00 16.44 -8.77
C ARG A 86 10.78 16.68 -7.90
N TYR A 87 10.58 15.85 -6.87
CA TYR A 87 9.40 15.86 -5.99
C TYR A 87 9.83 15.86 -4.51
N ARG A 88 10.76 16.74 -4.15
CA ARG A 88 11.41 16.76 -2.83
C ARG A 88 10.42 16.79 -1.66
N VAL A 89 9.34 17.56 -1.79
CA VAL A 89 8.29 17.66 -0.75
C VAL A 89 7.63 16.30 -0.46
N LEU A 90 7.47 15.44 -1.47
CA LEU A 90 6.93 14.09 -1.30
C LEU A 90 7.88 13.20 -0.48
N SER A 91 9.18 13.24 -0.82
CA SER A 91 10.21 12.53 -0.04
C SER A 91 10.22 12.99 1.42
N GLU A 92 10.22 14.30 1.65
CA GLU A 92 10.25 14.85 3.01
C GLU A 92 8.97 14.52 3.79
N ALA A 93 7.79 14.64 3.17
CA ALA A 93 6.52 14.28 3.81
C ALA A 93 6.51 12.81 4.27
N ILE A 94 6.99 11.89 3.42
CA ILE A 94 7.07 10.47 3.78
C ILE A 94 8.08 10.25 4.92
N LEU A 95 9.27 10.85 4.85
CA LEU A 95 10.33 10.63 5.85
C LEU A 95 10.02 11.23 7.22
N ASN A 96 9.21 12.29 7.28
CA ASN A 96 8.75 12.90 8.54
C ASN A 96 7.62 12.09 9.23
N GLY A 97 7.03 11.10 8.55
CA GLY A 97 5.95 10.28 9.10
C GLY A 97 6.40 8.89 9.55
N ALA A 98 5.88 8.43 10.69
CA ALA A 98 6.09 7.08 11.24
C ALA A 98 7.56 6.69 11.51
N SER A 99 7.80 5.45 11.91
CA SER A 99 9.14 4.88 12.07
C SER A 99 9.67 4.29 10.76
N ALA A 100 10.98 4.05 10.68
CA ALA A 100 11.59 3.40 9.52
C ALA A 100 11.02 1.98 9.27
N GLN A 101 10.75 1.23 10.34
CA GLN A 101 10.15 -0.11 10.26
C GLN A 101 8.76 -0.05 9.62
N LEU A 102 7.94 0.91 10.04
CA LEU A 102 6.61 1.11 9.45
C LEU A 102 6.71 1.57 8.00
N ARG A 103 7.64 2.46 7.64
CA ARG A 103 7.83 2.90 6.25
C ARG A 103 8.34 1.80 5.31
N ASN A 104 9.11 0.86 5.83
CA ASN A 104 9.56 -0.30 5.04
C ASN A 104 8.41 -1.23 4.67
N MET A 105 7.40 -1.33 5.54
CA MET A 105 6.21 -2.17 5.32
C MET A 105 5.10 -1.42 4.59
N ALA A 106 4.84 -0.17 4.98
CA ALA A 106 3.77 0.66 4.43
C ALA A 106 3.98 0.88 2.94
N THR A 107 2.90 0.73 2.18
CA THR A 107 2.89 0.95 0.74
C THR A 107 2.28 2.32 0.42
N VAL A 108 2.62 2.89 -0.73
CA VAL A 108 2.07 4.18 -1.17
C VAL A 108 0.55 4.13 -1.22
N GLY A 109 -0.05 3.08 -1.80
CA GLY A 109 -1.50 2.92 -1.86
C GLY A 109 -2.13 2.76 -0.47
N GLY A 110 -1.48 2.01 0.43
CA GLY A 110 -1.95 1.86 1.80
C GLY A 110 -1.87 3.15 2.61
N ASN A 111 -0.84 3.97 2.36
CA ASN A 111 -0.66 5.27 3.02
C ASN A 111 -1.76 6.27 2.65
N LEU A 112 -2.20 6.27 1.39
CA LEU A 112 -3.31 7.12 0.93
C LEU A 112 -4.66 6.73 1.54
N LEU A 113 -4.85 5.44 1.85
CA LEU A 113 -6.10 4.89 2.38
C LEU A 113 -6.11 4.72 3.91
N GLN A 114 -5.05 5.16 4.58
CA GLN A 114 -4.95 5.01 6.03
C GLN A 114 -6.04 5.83 6.74
N ARG A 115 -6.55 5.29 7.85
CA ARG A 115 -7.41 6.04 8.77
C ARG A 115 -6.55 6.60 9.89
N THR A 116 -6.71 7.89 10.16
CA THR A 116 -6.06 8.67 11.24
C THR A 116 -7.01 8.93 12.38
#